data_AF-A0A725HL17-F1
#
_entry.id   AF-A0A725HL17-F1
#
_cell.length_a   1.000
_cell.length_b   1.000
_cell.length_c   1.000
_cell.angle_alpha   90.00
_cell.angle_beta   90.00
_cell.angle_gamma   90.00
#
_symmetry.space_group_name_H-M   'P 1'
#
loop_
_entity.id
_entity.type
_entity.pdbx_description
1 polymer ?
#
loop_
_entity_poly.entity_id
_entity_poly.type
_entity_poly.pdbx_seq_one_letter_code
_entity_poly.pdbx_strand_id
1 'polypeptide(L)'
;MSIVFNTVAKPSGSLCNLSCKYCFYLDKPRGQRVMSDDVLETYIRRVIDDTPSSEVSFCWQGGEPTLCGLSFYQKVVCLQQRYANGKTIYNSLQTNGVLINEEWAAFFAQHQFLIGISIDGPQVVHDNYRKTPSGRASFSRVVNAIRLLQANDVEFNTLTVVNDASCRHGNAIYHFLTQELESKHLQFIPIVEPLAQKAQRSLTLSDNEDSPSLMPFSVTPEGWGAFMCDVFDQWIRHDVGRIFVQLFDNLLGVWMGEPATLCTMQSTCGQSLLVEQNGDVFSCDHFVFPAYKLGNLQQHSLEEMAASPFQQQFGAAKANLSSRCQNCTWRFACHGGCPKHRICMDGGERQNYLCKGYLEFFQHVTPYMN
;
A
#
# COMPACT_ATOMS: atom_id res chain seq x y z
N MET A 1 -19.74 4.61 -19.99
CA MET A 1 -18.86 3.46 -19.67
C MET A 1 -18.65 3.49 -18.17
N SER A 2 -19.00 2.42 -17.46
CA SER A 2 -18.73 2.31 -16.02
C SER A 2 -17.22 2.27 -15.79
N ILE A 3 -16.73 3.09 -14.86
CA ILE A 3 -15.30 3.15 -14.51
C ILE A 3 -15.00 2.08 -13.46
N VAL A 4 -13.92 1.34 -13.67
CA VAL A 4 -13.42 0.36 -12.70
C VAL A 4 -12.51 1.08 -11.73
N PHE A 5 -12.89 1.11 -10.46
CA PHE A 5 -12.11 1.65 -9.35
C PHE A 5 -12.20 0.71 -8.15
N ASN A 6 -11.26 0.87 -7.22
CA ASN A 6 -11.25 0.22 -5.92
C ASN A 6 -11.22 1.29 -4.83
N THR A 7 -11.61 0.93 -3.62
CA THR A 7 -11.52 1.83 -2.47
C THR A 7 -10.61 1.28 -1.38
N VAL A 8 -9.91 2.19 -0.72
CA VAL A 8 -9.17 1.94 0.53
C VAL A 8 -9.82 2.80 1.60
N ALA A 9 -10.41 2.19 2.61
CA ALA A 9 -11.05 2.88 3.71
C ALA A 9 -10.13 2.97 4.92
N LYS A 10 -10.18 4.12 5.61
CA LYS A 10 -9.44 4.37 6.84
C LYS A 10 -10.39 4.63 8.00
N PRO A 11 -11.01 3.59 8.57
CA PRO A 11 -12.07 3.75 9.54
C PRO A 11 -11.60 4.41 10.85
N SER A 12 -10.31 4.34 11.20
CA SER A 12 -9.72 5.04 12.35
C SER A 12 -8.98 6.34 12.00
N GLY A 13 -9.04 6.78 10.74
CA GLY A 13 -8.19 7.86 10.24
C GLY A 13 -6.72 7.62 10.62
N SER A 14 -6.00 8.67 11.02
CA SER A 14 -4.59 8.60 11.43
C SER A 14 -4.33 8.01 12.82
N LEU A 15 -5.35 7.56 13.56
CA LEU A 15 -5.18 7.03 14.91
C LEU A 15 -4.42 5.69 14.89
N CYS A 16 -3.30 5.59 15.61
CA CYS A 16 -2.51 4.37 15.72
C CYS A 16 -2.00 4.16 17.15
N ASN A 17 -1.79 2.90 17.53
CA ASN A 17 -1.17 2.47 18.79
C ASN A 17 0.36 2.29 18.68
N LEU A 18 0.92 2.48 17.49
CA LEU A 18 2.36 2.60 17.24
C LEU A 18 2.71 4.03 16.82
N SER A 19 3.99 4.37 16.95
CA SER A 19 4.58 5.65 16.57
C SER A 19 5.76 5.40 15.62
N CYS A 20 5.52 4.66 14.54
CA CYS A 20 6.58 4.26 13.62
C CYS A 20 7.30 5.48 13.04
N LYS A 21 8.63 5.52 13.15
CA LYS A 21 9.41 6.73 12.80
C LYS A 21 9.25 7.17 11.35
N TYR A 22 9.04 6.22 10.44
CA TYR A 22 8.86 6.46 9.02
C TYR A 22 7.41 6.67 8.57
N CYS A 23 6.43 6.60 9.48
CA CYS A 23 5.02 6.62 9.08
C CYS A 23 4.59 8.01 8.63
N PHE A 24 4.33 8.16 7.33
CA PHE A 24 3.86 9.42 6.75
C PHE A 24 2.39 9.75 7.07
N TYR A 25 1.64 8.81 7.65
CA TYR A 25 0.20 8.94 7.84
C TYR A 25 -0.20 9.41 9.26
N LEU A 26 0.66 9.26 10.27
CA LEU A 26 0.37 9.68 11.66
C LEU A 26 0.20 11.20 11.82
N ASP A 27 0.81 11.97 10.91
CA ASP A 27 0.80 13.44 10.92
C ASP A 27 -0.47 14.03 10.25
N LYS A 28 -1.40 13.19 9.77
CA LYS A 28 -2.65 13.65 9.17
C LYS A 28 -3.64 14.14 10.23
N PRO A 29 -4.48 15.16 9.91
CA PRO A 29 -5.37 15.80 10.87
C PRO A 29 -6.21 14.79 11.65
N ARG A 30 -6.23 14.95 12.97
CA ARG A 30 -7.07 14.16 13.86
C ARG A 30 -8.40 14.89 13.99
N GLY A 31 -9.44 14.32 13.39
CA GLY A 31 -10.82 14.77 13.55
C GLY A 31 -11.60 13.76 14.40
N GLN A 32 -12.69 13.25 13.81
CA GLN A 32 -13.41 12.12 14.37
C GLN A 32 -12.49 10.91 14.58
N ARG A 33 -12.66 10.23 15.70
CA ARG A 33 -11.75 9.15 16.14
C ARG A 33 -11.93 7.86 15.34
N VAL A 34 -13.17 7.52 15.01
CA VAL A 34 -13.56 6.34 14.23
C VAL A 34 -14.77 6.68 13.37
N MET A 35 -14.86 6.09 12.18
CA MET A 35 -15.97 6.21 11.24
C MET A 35 -17.30 5.96 11.94
N SER A 36 -18.27 6.87 11.79
CA SER A 36 -19.60 6.70 12.39
C SER A 36 -20.41 5.65 11.62
N ASP A 37 -21.45 5.15 12.28
CA ASP A 37 -22.37 4.18 11.69
C ASP A 37 -23.01 4.68 10.40
N ASP A 38 -23.44 5.95 10.36
CA ASP A 38 -24.05 6.54 9.16
C ASP A 38 -23.07 6.61 7.99
N VAL A 39 -21.81 6.97 8.26
CA VAL A 39 -20.74 6.99 7.24
C VAL A 39 -20.41 5.58 6.78
N LEU A 40 -20.32 4.62 7.72
CA LEU A 40 -20.02 3.22 7.44
C LEU A 40 -21.09 2.57 6.56
N GLU A 41 -22.36 2.71 6.92
CA GLU A 41 -23.47 2.17 6.14
C GLU A 41 -23.53 2.81 4.75
N THR A 42 -23.32 4.13 4.67
CA THR A 42 -23.22 4.83 3.38
C THR A 42 -22.06 4.30 2.55
N TYR A 43 -20.87 4.14 3.13
CA TYR A 43 -19.69 3.62 2.45
C TYR A 43 -19.91 2.21 1.91
N ILE A 44 -20.42 1.28 2.74
CA ILE A 44 -20.69 -0.10 2.32
C ILE A 44 -21.69 -0.15 1.19
N ARG A 45 -22.81 0.57 1.32
CA ARG A 45 -23.84 0.62 0.27
C ARG A 45 -23.26 1.20 -1.03
N ARG A 46 -22.55 2.32 -0.97
CA ARG A 46 -21.94 2.96 -2.16
C ARG A 46 -20.93 2.06 -2.86
N VAL A 47 -20.02 1.43 -2.12
CA VAL A 47 -19.03 0.53 -2.74
C VAL A 47 -19.73 -0.63 -3.44
N ILE A 48 -20.76 -1.22 -2.83
CA ILE A 48 -21.50 -2.33 -3.43
C ILE A 48 -22.29 -1.85 -4.65
N ASP A 49 -23.03 -0.75 -4.55
CA ASP A 49 -23.87 -0.23 -5.64
C ASP A 49 -23.02 0.23 -6.85
N ASP A 50 -21.94 0.96 -6.57
CA ASP A 50 -21.12 1.62 -7.60
C ASP A 50 -20.06 0.67 -8.22
N THR A 51 -19.86 -0.54 -7.67
CA THR A 51 -18.98 -1.56 -8.27
C THR A 51 -19.76 -2.40 -9.29
N PRO A 52 -19.46 -2.34 -10.60
CA PRO A 52 -20.24 -3.08 -11.60
C PRO A 52 -20.01 -4.60 -11.57
N SER A 53 -18.89 -5.05 -11.01
CA SER A 53 -18.55 -6.48 -10.90
C SER A 53 -19.48 -7.25 -9.94
N SER A 54 -19.63 -8.55 -10.17
CA SER A 54 -20.23 -9.48 -9.21
C SER A 54 -19.38 -9.70 -7.96
N GLU A 55 -18.12 -9.27 -8.00
CA GLU A 55 -17.17 -9.35 -6.90
C GLU A 55 -16.82 -7.95 -6.40
N VAL A 56 -16.95 -7.72 -5.10
CA VAL A 56 -16.71 -6.43 -4.46
C VAL A 56 -15.66 -6.59 -3.37
N SER A 57 -14.57 -5.86 -3.49
CA SER A 57 -13.48 -5.90 -2.51
C SER A 57 -13.45 -4.66 -1.62
N PHE A 58 -13.41 -4.89 -0.31
CA PHE A 58 -13.18 -3.86 0.70
C PHE A 58 -11.76 -3.97 1.24
N CYS A 59 -11.03 -2.85 1.23
CA CYS A 59 -9.67 -2.76 1.79
C CYS A 59 -9.67 -1.80 2.98
N TRP A 60 -9.44 -2.35 4.18
CA TRP A 60 -9.42 -1.61 5.44
C TRP A 60 -7.97 -1.32 5.85
N GLN A 61 -7.63 -0.04 5.99
CA GLN A 61 -6.31 0.45 6.39
C GLN A 61 -6.43 1.60 7.40
N GLY A 62 -5.38 2.41 7.53
CA GLY A 62 -5.44 3.74 8.15
C GLY A 62 -5.15 3.72 9.65
N GLY A 63 -4.14 4.50 10.03
CA GLY A 63 -3.60 4.46 11.38
C GLY A 63 -3.36 3.01 11.77
N GLU A 64 -4.10 2.53 12.77
CA GLU A 64 -4.33 1.11 13.02
C GLU A 64 -5.83 0.77 12.98
N PRO A 65 -6.33 0.06 11.94
CA PRO A 65 -7.77 -0.22 11.78
C PRO A 65 -8.37 -1.09 12.88
N THR A 66 -7.58 -1.92 13.57
CA THR A 66 -8.09 -2.73 14.69
C THR A 66 -8.47 -1.88 15.91
N LEU A 67 -8.07 -0.60 15.96
CA LEU A 67 -8.52 0.35 17.00
C LEU A 67 -10.00 0.70 16.92
N CYS A 68 -10.67 0.42 15.80
CA CYS A 68 -12.12 0.51 15.70
C CYS A 68 -12.83 -0.54 16.57
N GLY A 69 -12.12 -1.60 16.98
CA GLY A 69 -12.64 -2.69 17.79
C GLY A 69 -13.40 -3.74 16.98
N LEU A 70 -13.53 -4.95 17.55
CA LEU A 70 -14.14 -6.10 16.86
C LEU A 70 -15.62 -5.85 16.51
N SER A 71 -16.36 -5.15 17.38
CA SER A 71 -17.78 -4.82 17.17
C SER A 71 -18.01 -3.94 15.94
N PHE A 72 -17.03 -3.12 15.55
CA PHE A 72 -17.08 -2.36 14.31
C PHE A 72 -17.08 -3.30 13.10
N TYR A 73 -16.20 -4.31 13.06
CA TYR A 73 -16.12 -5.24 11.94
C TYR A 73 -17.25 -6.26 11.90
N GLN A 74 -17.82 -6.63 13.06
CA GLN A 74 -19.08 -7.38 13.10
C GLN A 74 -20.21 -6.60 12.41
N LYS A 75 -20.28 -5.28 12.62
CA LYS A 75 -21.22 -4.40 11.93
C LYS A 75 -20.93 -4.28 10.43
N VAL A 76 -19.64 -4.18 10.05
CA VAL A 76 -19.21 -4.21 8.64
C VAL A 76 -19.78 -5.43 7.93
N VAL A 77 -19.55 -6.64 8.46
CA VAL A 77 -20.02 -7.88 7.83
C VAL A 77 -21.55 -7.92 7.75
N CYS A 78 -22.25 -7.51 8.81
CA CYS A 78 -23.71 -7.45 8.82
C CYS A 78 -24.26 -6.52 7.72
N LEU A 79 -23.68 -5.33 7.58
CA LEU A 79 -24.07 -4.37 6.55
C LEU A 79 -23.73 -4.89 5.15
N GLN A 80 -22.54 -5.49 4.96
CA GLN A 80 -22.14 -6.08 3.68
C GLN A 80 -23.11 -7.19 3.26
N GLN A 81 -23.47 -8.10 4.18
CA GLN A 81 -24.46 -9.16 3.91
C GLN A 81 -25.83 -8.59 3.55
N ARG A 82 -26.26 -7.54 4.25
CA ARG A 82 -27.54 -6.86 3.99
C ARG A 82 -27.60 -6.23 2.60
N TYR A 83 -26.50 -5.61 2.16
CA TYR A 83 -26.46 -4.84 0.92
C TYR A 83 -25.88 -5.59 -0.28
N ALA A 84 -25.27 -6.77 -0.09
CA ALA A 84 -24.54 -7.52 -1.12
C ALA A 84 -25.32 -7.70 -2.43
N ASN A 85 -26.65 -7.84 -2.36
CA ASN A 85 -27.53 -7.93 -3.53
C ASN A 85 -27.06 -8.99 -4.56
N GLY A 86 -26.66 -10.16 -4.07
CA GLY A 86 -26.15 -11.27 -4.88
C GLY A 86 -24.67 -11.17 -5.29
N LYS A 87 -23.97 -10.09 -4.93
CA LYS A 87 -22.52 -9.96 -5.14
C LYS A 87 -21.73 -10.70 -4.06
N THR A 88 -20.56 -11.20 -4.44
CA THR A 88 -19.59 -11.80 -3.52
C THR A 88 -18.72 -10.70 -2.93
N ILE A 89 -18.61 -10.68 -1.60
CA ILE A 89 -17.88 -9.64 -0.87
C ILE A 89 -16.58 -10.21 -0.33
N TYR A 90 -15.47 -9.56 -0.65
CA TYR A 90 -14.15 -9.87 -0.11
C TYR A 90 -13.68 -8.74 0.81
N ASN A 91 -13.07 -9.12 1.94
CA ASN A 91 -12.49 -8.17 2.88
C ASN A 91 -11.00 -8.41 3.02
N SER A 92 -10.23 -7.32 2.98
CA SER A 92 -8.82 -7.32 3.36
C SER A 92 -8.57 -6.26 4.41
N LEU A 93 -7.72 -6.56 5.39
CA LEU A 93 -7.39 -5.63 6.49
C LEU A 93 -5.88 -5.56 6.67
N GLN A 94 -5.32 -4.34 6.59
CA GLN A 94 -3.90 -4.11 6.85
C GLN A 94 -3.68 -3.59 8.26
N THR A 95 -2.89 -4.32 9.05
CA THR A 95 -2.69 -4.05 10.48
C THR A 95 -1.24 -4.18 10.88
N ASN A 96 -0.85 -3.46 11.92
CA ASN A 96 0.40 -3.69 12.63
C ASN A 96 0.40 -4.97 13.48
N GLY A 97 -0.74 -5.65 13.63
CA GLY A 97 -0.89 -6.94 14.32
C GLY A 97 -0.88 -6.86 15.85
N VAL A 98 -0.54 -5.71 16.43
CA VAL A 98 -0.29 -5.54 17.87
C VAL A 98 -1.51 -5.83 18.75
N LEU A 99 -2.73 -5.69 18.19
CA LEU A 99 -4.00 -5.93 18.88
C LEU A 99 -4.67 -7.27 18.51
N ILE A 100 -4.09 -8.06 17.60
CA ILE A 100 -4.65 -9.36 17.26
C ILE A 100 -4.51 -10.30 18.45
N ASN A 101 -5.65 -10.85 18.86
CA ASN A 101 -5.82 -11.89 19.87
C ASN A 101 -6.67 -13.03 19.27
N GLU A 102 -7.02 -14.04 20.08
CA GLU A 102 -7.85 -15.17 19.64
C GLU A 102 -9.21 -14.74 19.07
N GLU A 103 -9.87 -13.74 19.67
CA GLU A 103 -11.17 -13.26 19.19
C GLU A 103 -11.07 -12.64 17.79
N TRP A 104 -10.01 -11.87 17.53
CA TRP A 104 -9.73 -11.34 16.19
C TRP A 104 -9.41 -12.45 15.19
N ALA A 105 -8.56 -13.40 15.55
CA ALA A 105 -8.19 -14.50 14.67
C ALA A 105 -9.40 -15.36 14.30
N ALA A 106 -10.24 -15.72 15.28
CA ALA A 106 -11.48 -16.45 15.05
C ALA A 106 -12.45 -15.68 14.14
N PHE A 107 -12.60 -14.36 14.36
CA PHE A 107 -13.43 -13.51 13.49
C PHE A 107 -12.92 -13.46 12.05
N PHE A 108 -11.61 -13.30 11.86
CA PHE A 108 -11.02 -13.27 10.53
C PHE A 108 -11.18 -14.60 9.80
N ALA A 109 -11.02 -15.73 10.49
CA ALA A 109 -11.25 -17.07 9.94
C ALA A 109 -12.71 -17.24 9.52
N GLN A 110 -13.65 -16.93 10.43
CA GLN A 110 -15.09 -17.07 10.20
C GLN A 110 -15.57 -16.28 8.98
N HIS A 111 -15.00 -15.10 8.76
CA HIS A 111 -15.43 -14.19 7.69
C HIS A 111 -14.44 -14.11 6.52
N GLN A 112 -13.46 -15.01 6.48
CA GLN A 112 -12.47 -15.15 5.41
C GLN A 112 -11.79 -13.83 5.03
N PHE A 113 -11.37 -13.07 6.05
CA PHE A 113 -10.61 -11.84 5.83
C PHE A 113 -9.18 -12.18 5.41
N LEU A 114 -8.69 -11.52 4.34
CA LEU A 114 -7.29 -11.52 4.00
C LEU A 114 -6.52 -10.50 4.86
N ILE A 115 -5.54 -10.94 5.63
CA ILE A 115 -4.84 -10.06 6.57
C ILE A 115 -3.47 -9.63 6.02
N GLY A 116 -3.28 -8.33 5.85
CA GLY A 116 -1.96 -7.74 5.60
C GLY A 116 -1.27 -7.39 6.92
N ILE A 117 -0.27 -8.16 7.34
CA ILE A 117 0.46 -7.89 8.58
C ILE A 117 1.78 -7.17 8.33
N SER A 118 1.96 -6.06 9.02
CA SER A 118 3.10 -5.18 8.90
C SER A 118 4.31 -5.68 9.72
N ILE A 119 5.35 -6.18 9.05
CA ILE A 119 6.58 -6.68 9.67
C ILE A 119 7.80 -6.42 8.79
N ASP A 120 8.82 -5.73 9.31
CA ASP A 120 9.96 -5.28 8.48
C ASP A 120 11.10 -6.32 8.36
N GLY A 121 11.00 -7.46 9.04
CA GLY A 121 12.04 -8.47 9.12
C GLY A 121 12.31 -8.92 10.56
N PRO A 122 13.50 -9.50 10.83
CA PRO A 122 13.91 -9.91 12.17
C PRO A 122 13.82 -8.77 13.19
N GLN A 123 13.78 -9.13 14.48
CA GLN A 123 13.51 -8.19 15.58
C GLN A 123 14.33 -6.89 15.52
N VAL A 124 15.65 -7.00 15.30
CA VAL A 124 16.55 -5.84 15.25
C VAL A 124 16.14 -4.85 14.14
N VAL A 125 15.69 -5.36 12.99
CA VAL A 125 15.23 -4.54 11.86
C VAL A 125 13.85 -3.95 12.17
N HIS A 126 12.90 -4.79 12.62
CA HIS A 126 11.53 -4.37 12.91
C HIS A 126 11.47 -3.29 13.99
N ASP A 127 12.09 -3.56 15.13
CA ASP A 127 12.05 -2.66 16.29
C ASP A 127 12.91 -1.42 16.08
N ASN A 128 13.71 -1.30 14.99
CA ASN A 128 14.45 -0.07 14.71
C ASN A 128 13.52 1.13 14.55
N TYR A 129 12.40 0.94 13.82
CA TYR A 129 11.44 2.00 13.53
C TYR A 129 10.01 1.71 13.96
N ARG A 130 9.58 0.45 14.12
CA ARG A 130 8.23 0.12 14.58
C ARG A 130 8.23 0.01 16.11
N LYS A 131 7.88 1.11 16.77
CA LYS A 131 7.82 1.19 18.24
C LYS A 131 6.49 1.78 18.70
N THR A 132 6.11 1.51 19.94
CA THR A 132 4.99 2.21 20.59
C THR A 132 5.31 3.69 20.78
N PRO A 133 4.31 4.56 21.06
CA PRO A 133 4.55 5.94 21.47
C PRO A 133 5.48 6.10 22.69
N SER A 134 5.53 5.08 23.56
CA SER A 134 6.44 5.02 24.71
C SER A 134 7.83 4.44 24.37
N GLY A 135 8.13 4.21 23.09
CA GLY A 135 9.43 3.71 22.61
C GLY A 135 9.67 2.22 22.83
N ARG A 136 8.65 1.44 23.18
CA ARG A 136 8.76 -0.01 23.39
C ARG A 136 8.74 -0.76 22.05
N ALA A 137 9.47 -1.86 21.99
CA ALA A 137 9.45 -2.83 20.89
C ALA A 137 8.04 -3.35 20.60
N SER A 138 7.76 -3.65 19.33
CA SER A 138 6.50 -4.27 18.90
C SER A 138 6.66 -5.68 18.34
N PHE A 139 7.88 -6.08 17.95
CA PHE A 139 8.13 -7.32 17.21
C PHE A 139 7.46 -8.56 17.81
N SER A 140 7.65 -8.83 19.10
CA SER A 140 7.12 -10.04 19.74
C SER A 140 5.59 -10.14 19.66
N ARG A 141 4.89 -9.00 19.73
CA ARG A 141 3.43 -8.94 19.61
C ARG A 141 3.00 -9.21 18.17
N VAL A 142 3.74 -8.71 17.18
CA VAL A 142 3.47 -8.96 15.76
C VAL A 142 3.71 -10.43 15.41
N VAL A 143 4.80 -11.03 15.88
CA VAL A 143 5.05 -12.46 15.67
C VAL A 143 3.96 -13.31 16.33
N ASN A 144 3.55 -12.98 17.55
CA ASN A 144 2.43 -13.68 18.21
C ASN A 144 1.14 -13.57 17.39
N ALA A 145 0.83 -12.40 16.83
CA ALA A 145 -0.32 -12.21 15.96
C ALA A 145 -0.25 -13.12 14.73
N ILE A 146 0.92 -13.24 14.08
CA ILE A 146 1.10 -14.18 12.95
C ILE A 146 0.83 -15.62 13.38
N ARG A 147 1.33 -16.04 14.55
CA ARG A 147 1.07 -17.39 15.07
C ARG A 147 -0.42 -17.64 15.33
N LEU A 148 -1.15 -16.65 15.83
CA LEU A 148 -2.59 -16.74 16.02
C LEU A 148 -3.35 -16.87 14.69
N LEU A 149 -2.95 -16.10 13.67
CA LEU A 149 -3.52 -16.19 12.33
C LEU A 149 -3.28 -17.59 11.73
N GLN A 150 -2.06 -18.12 11.86
CA GLN A 150 -1.70 -19.46 11.40
C GLN A 150 -2.48 -20.55 12.14
N ALA A 151 -2.61 -20.47 13.46
CA ALA A 151 -3.32 -21.46 14.27
C ALA A 151 -4.83 -21.51 13.98
N ASN A 152 -5.39 -20.45 13.38
CA ASN A 152 -6.79 -20.34 13.01
C ASN A 152 -7.02 -20.44 11.48
N ASP A 153 -6.00 -20.88 10.72
CA ASP A 153 -6.05 -21.00 9.24
C ASP A 153 -6.48 -19.69 8.53
N VAL A 154 -6.09 -18.53 9.07
CA VAL A 154 -6.35 -17.22 8.46
C VAL A 154 -5.29 -16.90 7.41
N GLU A 155 -5.73 -16.61 6.19
CA GLU A 155 -4.84 -16.16 5.12
C GLU A 155 -4.22 -14.80 5.44
N PHE A 156 -2.89 -14.71 5.28
CA PHE A 156 -2.18 -13.46 5.51
C PHE A 156 -1.04 -13.22 4.52
N ASN A 157 -0.73 -11.93 4.36
CA ASN A 157 0.40 -11.41 3.60
C ASN A 157 1.29 -10.62 4.56
N THR A 158 2.61 -10.65 4.35
CA THR A 158 3.56 -9.80 5.10
C THR A 158 3.92 -8.56 4.30
N LEU A 159 3.79 -7.39 4.93
CA LEU A 159 4.14 -6.09 4.36
C LEU A 159 5.39 -5.53 5.06
N THR A 160 6.48 -5.45 4.31
CA THR A 160 7.80 -5.05 4.80
C THR A 160 8.20 -3.69 4.23
N VAL A 161 8.48 -2.73 5.12
CA VAL A 161 9.02 -1.44 4.70
C VAL A 161 10.53 -1.54 4.53
N VAL A 162 11.01 -1.33 3.30
CA VAL A 162 12.44 -1.29 2.98
C VAL A 162 12.94 0.13 3.19
N ASN A 163 13.90 0.29 4.11
CA ASN A 163 14.43 1.55 4.63
C ASN A 163 15.97 1.56 4.58
N ASP A 164 16.58 2.66 5.02
CA ASP A 164 18.05 2.82 5.10
C ASP A 164 18.74 1.67 5.86
N ALA A 165 18.14 1.19 6.94
CA ALA A 165 18.68 0.15 7.79
C ALA A 165 18.41 -1.28 7.29
N SER A 166 17.39 -1.50 6.45
CA SER A 166 17.02 -2.84 5.96
C SER A 166 17.45 -3.13 4.53
N CYS A 167 17.77 -2.11 3.73
CA CYS A 167 18.03 -2.26 2.30
C CYS A 167 19.27 -3.07 1.90
N ARG A 168 20.14 -3.43 2.85
CA ARG A 168 21.31 -4.30 2.63
C ARG A 168 21.13 -5.72 3.19
N HIS A 169 19.90 -6.07 3.57
CA HIS A 169 19.58 -7.32 4.26
C HIS A 169 18.46 -8.10 3.56
N GLY A 170 18.35 -7.99 2.23
CA GLY A 170 17.29 -8.63 1.44
C GLY A 170 17.22 -10.15 1.65
N ASN A 171 18.38 -10.82 1.62
CA ASN A 171 18.48 -12.27 1.86
C ASN A 171 17.96 -12.67 3.27
N ALA A 172 18.48 -12.02 4.32
CA ALA A 172 18.12 -12.36 5.70
C ALA A 172 16.64 -12.07 6.00
N ILE A 173 16.12 -10.96 5.46
CA ILE A 173 14.71 -10.59 5.62
C ILE A 173 13.82 -11.57 4.85
N TYR A 174 14.16 -11.92 3.62
CA TYR A 174 13.42 -12.93 2.86
C TYR A 174 13.36 -14.27 3.59
N HIS A 175 14.51 -14.77 4.05
CA HIS A 175 14.60 -16.02 4.80
C HIS A 175 13.75 -15.98 6.08
N PHE A 176 13.83 -14.90 6.84
CA PHE A 176 13.01 -14.72 8.04
C PHE A 176 11.50 -14.78 7.71
N LEU A 177 11.06 -14.07 6.66
CA LEU A 177 9.65 -14.05 6.27
C LEU A 177 9.15 -15.42 5.81
N THR A 178 9.93 -16.15 5.01
CA THR A 178 9.48 -17.42 4.39
C THR A 178 9.73 -18.64 5.25
N GLN A 179 10.81 -18.67 6.04
CA GLN A 179 11.21 -19.84 6.81
C GLN A 179 10.82 -19.75 8.28
N GLU A 180 10.97 -18.57 8.90
CA GLU A 180 10.57 -18.41 10.31
C GLU A 180 9.09 -18.06 10.43
N LEU A 181 8.59 -17.14 9.62
CA LEU A 181 7.18 -16.75 9.65
C LEU A 181 6.29 -17.56 8.72
N GLU A 182 6.86 -18.40 7.85
CA GLU A 182 6.13 -19.24 6.89
C GLU A 182 5.14 -18.43 6.03
N SER A 183 5.47 -17.16 5.77
CA SER A 183 4.66 -16.27 4.94
C SER A 183 4.79 -16.67 3.48
N LYS A 184 3.65 -16.88 2.83
CA LYS A 184 3.60 -17.24 1.40
C LYS A 184 3.47 -16.03 0.48
N HIS A 185 2.98 -14.89 0.98
CA HIS A 185 2.71 -13.71 0.18
C HIS A 185 3.45 -12.50 0.75
N LEU A 186 4.41 -11.97 -0.01
CA LEU A 186 5.35 -10.94 0.43
C LEU A 186 5.15 -9.65 -0.36
N GLN A 187 5.09 -8.53 0.36
CA GLN A 187 5.04 -7.19 -0.22
C GLN A 187 6.19 -6.36 0.35
N PHE A 188 7.07 -5.87 -0.52
CA PHE A 188 8.18 -4.98 -0.16
C PHE A 188 7.89 -3.56 -0.60
N ILE A 189 7.91 -2.62 0.35
CA ILE A 189 7.45 -1.25 0.16
C ILE A 189 8.64 -0.30 0.41
N PRO A 190 9.18 0.38 -0.60
CA PRO A 190 10.28 1.31 -0.39
C PRO A 190 9.78 2.58 0.30
N ILE A 191 10.41 2.98 1.41
CA ILE A 191 10.13 4.28 2.02
C ILE A 191 11.03 5.37 1.43
N VAL A 192 10.41 6.39 0.84
CA VAL A 192 11.06 7.61 0.38
C VAL A 192 10.25 8.80 0.87
N GLU A 193 10.84 9.62 1.74
CA GLU A 193 10.16 10.77 2.32
C GLU A 193 11.04 12.03 2.28
N PRO A 194 10.62 13.11 1.61
CA PRO A 194 11.33 14.39 1.64
C PRO A 194 11.31 15.06 3.02
N LEU A 195 12.40 15.73 3.39
CA LEU A 195 12.52 16.50 4.64
C LEU A 195 11.59 17.73 4.65
N ALA A 196 11.39 18.38 3.50
CA ALA A 196 10.81 19.72 3.41
C ALA A 196 9.32 19.78 3.00
N GLN A 197 8.61 18.66 2.80
CA GLN A 197 7.25 18.69 2.19
C GLN A 197 6.19 17.91 2.98
N LYS A 198 6.08 18.14 4.29
CA LYS A 198 4.93 17.62 5.06
C LYS A 198 3.60 18.32 4.70
N ALA A 199 3.65 19.56 4.18
CA ALA A 199 2.45 20.40 4.04
C ALA A 199 1.80 20.42 2.63
N GLN A 200 2.55 20.22 1.53
CA GLN A 200 2.00 20.25 0.17
C GLN A 200 2.76 19.26 -0.73
N ARG A 201 2.14 18.14 -1.09
CA ARG A 201 2.62 17.29 -2.19
C ARG A 201 1.90 17.73 -3.45
N SER A 202 2.56 18.45 -4.35
CA SER A 202 1.98 18.82 -5.64
C SER A 202 2.33 17.79 -6.72
N LEU A 203 1.34 17.36 -7.51
CA LEU A 203 1.53 16.67 -8.79
C LEU A 203 1.87 17.66 -9.89
N THR A 204 1.48 18.93 -9.71
CA THR A 204 1.73 20.01 -10.66
C THR A 204 2.97 20.80 -10.24
N LEU A 205 3.77 21.11 -11.25
CA LEU A 205 5.13 21.62 -11.18
C LEU A 205 5.18 22.98 -10.45
N SER A 206 6.00 23.07 -9.39
CA SER A 206 6.76 24.28 -9.11
C SER A 206 8.20 24.01 -9.58
N ASP A 207 8.63 24.78 -10.58
CA ASP A 207 9.84 24.52 -11.39
C ASP A 207 11.17 24.91 -10.73
N ASN A 208 11.17 25.27 -9.43
CA ASN A 208 12.26 26.06 -8.84
C ASN A 208 12.94 25.44 -7.60
N GLU A 209 12.82 24.13 -7.36
CA GLU A 209 13.51 23.51 -6.22
C GLU A 209 14.49 22.41 -6.67
N ASP A 210 15.71 22.49 -6.13
CA ASP A 210 16.70 21.42 -6.18
C ASP A 210 16.13 20.09 -5.63
N SER A 211 16.78 18.97 -5.96
CA SER A 211 16.40 17.66 -5.42
C SER A 211 16.28 17.74 -3.89
N PRO A 212 15.12 17.41 -3.29
CA PRO A 212 14.90 17.67 -1.88
C PRO A 212 15.78 16.74 -1.04
N SER A 213 16.28 17.26 0.08
CA SER A 213 16.87 16.42 1.13
C SER A 213 15.83 15.41 1.62
N LEU A 214 16.25 14.19 1.90
CA LEU A 214 15.37 13.12 2.36
C LEU A 214 15.47 12.88 3.86
N MET A 215 14.41 12.32 4.44
CA MET A 215 14.40 11.80 5.79
C MET A 215 15.43 10.67 5.92
N PRO A 216 16.19 10.57 7.04
CA PRO A 216 17.27 9.59 7.20
C PRO A 216 16.84 8.13 7.05
N PHE A 217 15.57 7.82 7.32
CA PHE A 217 15.04 6.46 7.16
C PHE A 217 14.73 6.07 5.71
N SER A 218 14.85 7.00 4.76
CA SER A 218 14.53 6.74 3.35
C SER A 218 15.53 5.74 2.77
N VAL A 219 15.03 4.73 2.06
CA VAL A 219 15.89 3.80 1.34
C VAL A 219 16.61 4.50 0.21
N THR A 220 17.90 4.23 0.00
CA THR A 220 18.64 4.78 -1.14
C THR A 220 18.29 4.05 -2.44
N PRO A 221 18.51 4.64 -3.63
CA PRO A 221 18.20 3.99 -4.90
C PRO A 221 18.99 2.68 -5.06
N GLU A 222 20.29 2.69 -4.75
CA GLU A 222 21.15 1.50 -4.78
C GLU A 222 20.71 0.46 -3.74
N GLY A 223 20.32 0.91 -2.54
CA GLY A 223 19.82 0.00 -1.50
C GLY A 223 18.54 -0.70 -1.93
N TRP A 224 17.62 0.02 -2.58
CA TRP A 224 16.40 -0.60 -3.11
C TRP A 224 16.70 -1.63 -4.20
N GLY A 225 17.59 -1.31 -5.14
CA GLY A 225 18.01 -2.24 -6.19
C GLY A 225 18.64 -3.51 -5.59
N ALA A 226 19.66 -3.34 -4.75
CA ALA A 226 20.35 -4.45 -4.08
C ALA A 226 19.39 -5.32 -3.26
N PHE A 227 18.50 -4.72 -2.46
CA PHE A 227 17.50 -5.46 -1.70
C PHE A 227 16.62 -6.34 -2.59
N MET A 228 16.09 -5.78 -3.68
CA MET A 228 15.19 -6.52 -4.56
C MET A 228 15.92 -7.62 -5.35
N CYS A 229 17.17 -7.39 -5.74
CA CYS A 229 18.02 -8.41 -6.36
C CYS A 229 18.32 -9.56 -5.39
N ASP A 230 18.68 -9.27 -4.14
CA ASP A 230 18.92 -10.27 -3.10
C ASP A 230 17.69 -11.16 -2.87
N VAL A 231 16.52 -10.54 -2.75
CA VAL A 231 15.24 -11.24 -2.58
C VAL A 231 14.93 -12.10 -3.81
N PHE A 232 15.12 -11.56 -5.01
CA PHE A 232 14.88 -12.29 -6.27
C PHE A 232 15.77 -13.52 -6.40
N ASP A 233 17.05 -13.40 -6.07
CA ASP A 233 18.01 -14.50 -6.15
C ASP A 233 17.64 -15.68 -5.23
N GLN A 234 17.07 -15.39 -4.05
CA GLN A 234 16.53 -16.45 -3.19
C GLN A 234 15.27 -17.06 -3.80
N TRP A 235 14.32 -16.21 -4.20
CA TRP A 235 13.02 -16.64 -4.70
C TRP A 235 13.12 -17.47 -5.98
N ILE A 236 13.89 -17.03 -6.98
CA ILE A 236 13.96 -17.68 -8.30
C ILE A 236 14.55 -19.10 -8.23
N ARG A 237 15.44 -19.35 -7.27
CA ARG A 237 16.12 -20.65 -7.12
C ARG A 237 15.30 -21.66 -6.35
N HIS A 238 14.46 -21.20 -5.44
CA HIS A 238 13.85 -22.05 -4.44
C HIS A 238 12.32 -22.01 -4.49
N ASP A 239 11.68 -20.90 -4.81
CA ASP A 239 10.32 -20.65 -4.35
C ASP A 239 9.30 -20.24 -5.42
N VAL A 240 9.69 -20.30 -6.71
CA VAL A 240 8.78 -20.07 -7.84
C VAL A 240 7.55 -20.97 -7.75
N GLY A 241 6.37 -20.37 -7.82
CA GLY A 241 5.08 -21.06 -7.71
C GLY A 241 4.68 -21.48 -6.28
N ARG A 242 5.49 -21.14 -5.26
CA ARG A 242 5.21 -21.46 -3.85
C ARG A 242 5.14 -20.22 -2.96
N ILE A 243 6.05 -19.29 -3.17
CA ILE A 243 6.07 -17.97 -2.51
C ILE A 243 5.79 -16.92 -3.56
N PHE A 244 4.90 -16.00 -3.24
CA PHE A 244 4.38 -14.96 -4.12
C PHE A 244 4.92 -13.62 -3.65
N VAL A 245 5.85 -13.06 -4.41
CA VAL A 245 6.40 -11.73 -4.15
C VAL A 245 5.69 -10.77 -5.10
N GLN A 246 4.89 -9.86 -4.55
CA GLN A 246 3.96 -9.03 -5.31
C GLN A 246 4.59 -8.32 -6.53
N LEU A 247 5.81 -7.80 -6.37
CA LEU A 247 6.50 -7.15 -7.48
C LEU A 247 6.91 -8.15 -8.56
N PHE A 248 7.36 -9.36 -8.19
CA PHE A 248 7.81 -10.36 -9.16
C PHE A 248 6.63 -10.92 -9.95
N ASP A 249 5.53 -11.24 -9.28
CA ASP A 249 4.31 -11.73 -9.94
C ASP A 249 3.75 -10.67 -10.92
N ASN A 250 3.74 -9.40 -10.50
CA ASN A 250 3.37 -8.29 -11.37
C ASN A 250 4.29 -8.19 -12.60
N LEU A 251 5.61 -8.29 -12.42
CA LEU A 251 6.55 -8.15 -13.54
C LEU A 251 6.49 -9.35 -14.48
N LEU A 252 6.32 -10.57 -13.96
CA LEU A 252 6.14 -11.75 -14.79
C LEU A 252 4.94 -11.57 -15.74
N GLY A 253 3.79 -11.10 -15.22
CA GLY A 253 2.63 -10.77 -16.06
C GLY A 253 2.96 -9.74 -17.14
N VAL A 254 3.66 -8.66 -16.76
CA VAL A 254 4.05 -7.60 -17.71
C VAL A 254 5.00 -8.10 -18.80
N TRP A 255 5.97 -8.96 -18.48
CA TRP A 255 6.84 -9.58 -19.48
C TRP A 255 6.07 -10.52 -20.41
N MET A 256 5.01 -11.16 -19.91
CA MET A 256 4.08 -11.97 -20.71
C MET A 256 3.08 -11.15 -21.54
N GLY A 257 3.13 -9.82 -21.47
CA GLY A 257 2.25 -8.92 -22.22
C GLY A 257 0.96 -8.55 -21.51
N GLU A 258 0.76 -8.99 -20.27
CA GLU A 258 -0.39 -8.61 -19.45
C GLU A 258 -0.21 -7.20 -18.86
N PRO A 259 -1.30 -6.45 -18.60
CA PRO A 259 -1.21 -5.19 -17.89
C PRO A 259 -0.64 -5.35 -16.47
N ALA A 260 0.17 -4.38 -16.03
CA ALA A 260 0.61 -4.34 -14.65
C ALA A 260 -0.58 -4.24 -13.68
N THR A 261 -0.55 -5.01 -12.60
CA THR A 261 -1.54 -4.97 -11.51
C THR A 261 -1.18 -3.92 -10.45
N LEU A 262 0.11 -3.57 -10.34
CA LEU A 262 0.58 -2.54 -9.43
C LEU A 262 0.39 -1.14 -10.02
N CYS A 263 -0.32 -0.28 -9.29
CA CYS A 263 -0.56 1.10 -9.70
C CYS A 263 0.74 1.89 -9.89
N THR A 264 1.85 1.48 -9.29
CA THR A 264 3.17 2.10 -9.47
C THR A 264 3.79 1.76 -10.82
N MET A 265 3.44 0.61 -11.41
CA MET A 265 3.95 0.10 -12.68
C MET A 265 2.98 0.27 -13.86
N GLN A 266 1.75 0.72 -13.63
CA GLN A 266 0.80 1.04 -14.71
C GLN A 266 1.14 2.35 -15.46
N SER A 267 0.61 2.54 -16.66
CA SER A 267 0.78 3.80 -17.42
C SER A 267 0.03 4.99 -16.82
N THR A 268 -1.09 4.73 -16.14
CA THR A 268 -1.91 5.71 -15.43
C THR A 268 -2.08 5.31 -13.96
N CYS A 269 -2.68 6.18 -13.14
CA CYS A 269 -3.05 5.86 -11.75
C CYS A 269 -4.42 6.46 -11.39
N GLY A 270 -4.76 6.50 -10.10
CA GLY A 270 -5.99 7.14 -9.61
C GLY A 270 -7.20 6.21 -9.53
N GLN A 271 -7.06 4.91 -9.79
CA GLN A 271 -8.18 3.97 -9.65
C GLN A 271 -8.37 3.45 -8.21
N SER A 272 -7.47 3.78 -7.29
CA SER A 272 -7.57 3.38 -5.87
C SER A 272 -7.93 4.60 -5.03
N LEU A 273 -9.23 4.87 -4.92
CA LEU A 273 -9.74 6.01 -4.15
C LEU A 273 -9.56 5.77 -2.65
N LEU A 274 -9.17 6.81 -1.92
CA LEU A 274 -9.08 6.75 -0.46
C LEU A 274 -10.35 7.31 0.16
N VAL A 275 -10.90 6.61 1.15
CA VAL A 275 -12.00 7.07 1.99
C VAL A 275 -11.53 7.27 3.42
N GLU A 276 -11.61 8.49 3.93
CA GLU A 276 -11.31 8.82 5.34
C GLU A 276 -12.51 8.55 6.26
N GLN A 277 -12.26 8.50 7.57
CA GLN A 277 -13.26 8.17 8.58
C GLN A 277 -14.46 9.12 8.64
N ASN A 278 -14.32 10.35 8.14
CA ASN A 278 -15.39 11.34 8.03
C ASN A 278 -16.17 11.25 6.69
N GLY A 279 -15.86 10.27 5.85
CA GLY A 279 -16.47 10.10 4.53
C GLY A 279 -15.84 10.93 3.42
N ASP A 280 -14.79 11.72 3.70
CA ASP A 280 -14.06 12.44 2.65
C ASP A 280 -13.34 11.46 1.74
N VAL A 281 -13.39 11.74 0.43
CA VAL A 281 -12.77 10.92 -0.60
C VAL A 281 -11.61 11.66 -1.25
N PHE A 282 -10.48 10.98 -1.43
CA PHE A 282 -9.26 11.53 -2.05
C PHE A 282 -8.78 10.65 -3.21
N SER A 283 -7.99 11.25 -4.11
CA SER A 283 -7.49 10.59 -5.33
C SER A 283 -6.69 9.31 -5.07
N CYS A 284 -5.90 9.24 -3.99
CA CYS A 284 -5.30 8.01 -3.47
C CYS A 284 -4.66 8.21 -2.08
N ASP A 285 -4.17 7.13 -1.49
CA ASP A 285 -3.54 7.09 -0.16
C ASP A 285 -2.31 8.01 0.02
N HIS A 286 -1.56 8.28 -1.05
CA HIS A 286 -0.39 9.14 -0.97
C HIS A 286 -0.69 10.65 -1.09
N PHE A 287 -1.91 10.99 -1.52
CA PHE A 287 -2.32 12.36 -1.86
C PHE A 287 -3.51 12.83 -1.00
N VAL A 288 -3.47 12.53 0.31
CA VAL A 288 -4.48 13.01 1.29
C VAL A 288 -4.22 14.46 1.67
N PHE A 289 -4.52 15.39 0.76
CA PHE A 289 -4.40 16.83 0.95
C PHE A 289 -5.63 17.52 0.36
N PRO A 290 -6.00 18.73 0.83
CA PRO A 290 -7.19 19.44 0.32
C PRO A 290 -7.23 19.56 -1.22
N ALA A 291 -6.08 19.73 -1.86
CA ALA A 291 -5.96 19.84 -3.31
C ALA A 291 -6.36 18.58 -4.11
N TYR A 292 -6.46 17.41 -3.46
CA TYR A 292 -6.85 16.14 -4.09
C TYR A 292 -8.10 15.53 -3.46
N LYS A 293 -8.86 16.32 -2.70
CA LYS A 293 -10.17 15.90 -2.21
C LYS A 293 -11.15 15.90 -3.38
N LEU A 294 -11.76 14.75 -3.63
CA LEU A 294 -12.77 14.55 -4.67
C LEU A 294 -14.17 14.96 -4.20
N GLY A 295 -14.46 14.74 -2.91
CA GLY A 295 -15.77 15.01 -2.35
C GLY A 295 -15.97 14.32 -1.01
N ASN A 296 -17.23 14.02 -0.69
CA ASN A 296 -17.65 13.27 0.49
C ASN A 296 -18.75 12.26 0.12
N LEU A 297 -18.64 11.04 0.65
CA LEU A 297 -19.54 9.91 0.36
C LEU A 297 -21.01 10.14 0.71
N GLN A 298 -21.29 11.05 1.64
CA GLN A 298 -22.67 11.39 1.99
C GLN A 298 -23.34 12.26 0.92
N GLN A 299 -22.56 12.89 0.04
CA GLN A 299 -23.04 13.87 -0.93
C GLN A 299 -22.98 13.38 -2.38
N HIS A 300 -21.97 12.56 -2.71
CA HIS A 300 -21.69 12.12 -4.09
C HIS A 300 -21.46 10.60 -4.13
N SER A 301 -21.73 9.96 -5.27
CA SER A 301 -21.36 8.55 -5.46
C SER A 301 -19.85 8.38 -5.68
N LEU A 302 -19.33 7.19 -5.41
CA LEU A 302 -17.93 6.86 -5.70
C LEU A 302 -17.68 6.84 -7.20
N GLU A 303 -18.64 6.35 -7.99
CA GLU A 303 -18.56 6.36 -9.45
C GLU A 303 -18.42 7.78 -10.00
N GLU A 304 -19.23 8.74 -9.52
CA GLU A 304 -19.16 10.15 -9.92
C GLU A 304 -17.78 10.75 -9.61
N MET A 305 -17.26 10.49 -8.41
CA MET A 305 -15.94 10.98 -8.01
C MET A 305 -14.80 10.33 -8.82
N ALA A 306 -14.88 9.03 -9.07
CA ALA A 306 -13.93 8.28 -9.90
C ALA A 306 -13.94 8.76 -11.37
N ALA A 307 -15.12 9.10 -11.88
CA ALA A 307 -15.34 9.58 -13.24
C ALA A 307 -15.06 11.06 -13.43
N SER A 308 -14.83 11.81 -12.36
CA SER A 308 -14.66 13.27 -12.42
C SER A 308 -13.51 13.68 -13.35
N PRO A 309 -13.63 14.81 -14.07
CA PRO A 309 -12.54 15.32 -14.92
C PRO A 309 -11.23 15.52 -14.14
N PHE A 310 -11.34 15.94 -12.88
CA PHE A 310 -10.20 16.07 -11.98
C PHE A 310 -9.49 14.73 -11.76
N GLN A 311 -10.23 13.65 -11.45
CA GLN A 311 -9.64 12.34 -11.20
C GLN A 311 -9.05 11.72 -12.47
N GLN A 312 -9.70 11.92 -13.63
CA GLN A 312 -9.15 11.50 -14.92
C GLN A 312 -7.84 12.23 -15.23
N GLN A 313 -7.77 13.55 -14.99
CA GLN A 313 -6.56 14.33 -15.17
C GLN A 313 -5.46 13.92 -14.20
N PHE A 314 -5.79 13.68 -12.92
CA PHE A 314 -4.88 13.14 -11.91
C PHE A 314 -4.25 11.82 -12.38
N GLY A 315 -5.07 10.90 -12.88
CA GLY A 315 -4.63 9.60 -13.37
C GLY A 315 -3.76 9.68 -14.62
N ALA A 316 -4.17 10.51 -15.58
CA ALA A 316 -3.44 10.73 -16.83
C ALA A 316 -2.10 11.45 -16.63
N ALA A 317 -1.99 12.32 -15.62
CA ALA A 317 -0.76 13.05 -15.32
C ALA A 317 0.43 12.12 -15.03
N LYS A 318 0.19 10.86 -14.61
CA LYS A 318 1.26 9.86 -14.46
C LYS A 318 2.00 9.60 -15.77
N ALA A 319 1.33 9.66 -16.91
CA ALA A 319 1.91 9.42 -18.23
C ALA A 319 2.81 10.58 -18.70
N ASN A 320 2.85 11.71 -17.98
CA ASN A 320 3.82 12.78 -18.21
C ASN A 320 5.20 12.32 -17.73
N LEU A 321 5.90 11.62 -18.62
CA LEU A 321 7.23 11.07 -18.39
C LEU A 321 8.30 12.02 -18.91
N SER A 322 9.43 12.06 -18.21
CA SER A 322 10.65 12.71 -18.67
C SER A 322 11.15 12.10 -19.99
N SER A 323 11.93 12.87 -20.75
CA SER A 323 12.59 12.43 -21.98
C SER A 323 13.44 11.16 -21.74
N ARG A 324 14.11 11.07 -20.59
CA ARG A 324 14.86 9.86 -20.19
C ARG A 324 13.93 8.64 -20.03
N CYS A 325 12.80 8.78 -19.35
CA CYS A 325 11.84 7.68 -19.18
C CYS A 325 11.16 7.30 -20.49
N GLN A 326 10.89 8.26 -21.39
CA GLN A 326 10.30 8.00 -22.70
C GLN A 326 11.19 7.11 -23.58
N ASN A 327 12.51 7.29 -23.48
CA ASN A 327 13.53 6.54 -24.21
C ASN A 327 14.12 5.35 -23.44
N CYS A 328 13.63 5.06 -22.23
CA CYS A 328 14.13 3.95 -21.42
C CYS A 328 13.62 2.61 -21.94
N THR A 329 14.51 1.64 -22.15
CA THR A 329 14.14 0.30 -22.62
C THR A 329 13.14 -0.38 -21.68
N TRP A 330 13.21 -0.12 -20.37
CA TRP A 330 12.31 -0.71 -19.35
C TRP A 330 11.06 0.12 -19.08
N ARG A 331 10.72 1.08 -19.96
CA ARG A 331 9.50 1.90 -19.84
C ARG A 331 8.23 1.04 -19.74
N PHE A 332 8.16 -0.05 -20.51
CA PHE A 332 6.99 -0.94 -20.56
C PHE A 332 6.65 -1.57 -19.20
N ALA A 333 7.66 -1.76 -18.34
CA ALA A 333 7.46 -2.32 -17.00
C ALA A 333 7.42 -1.26 -15.90
N CYS A 334 8.12 -0.14 -16.09
CA CYS A 334 8.29 0.86 -15.05
C CYS A 334 7.25 1.99 -15.10
N HIS A 335 6.95 2.49 -16.30
CA HIS A 335 6.12 3.69 -16.51
C HIS A 335 6.48 4.89 -15.60
N GLY A 336 7.77 5.05 -15.29
CA GLY A 336 8.28 6.13 -14.42
C GLY A 336 7.95 5.99 -12.93
N GLY A 337 7.43 4.83 -12.51
CA GLY A 337 7.04 4.54 -11.13
C GLY A 337 5.94 5.45 -10.58
N CYS A 338 5.76 5.44 -9.25
CA CYS A 338 4.80 6.31 -8.57
C CYS A 338 5.19 7.80 -8.70
N PRO A 339 4.25 8.70 -9.07
CA PRO A 339 4.48 10.15 -9.07
C PRO A 339 4.98 10.70 -7.73
N LYS A 340 4.57 10.12 -6.59
CA LYS A 340 5.09 10.49 -5.24
C LYS A 340 6.63 10.45 -5.17
N HIS A 341 7.27 9.55 -5.91
CA HIS A 341 8.72 9.37 -5.88
C HIS A 341 9.43 10.15 -7.00
N ARG A 342 8.72 10.91 -7.84
CA ARG A 342 9.31 11.75 -8.90
C ARG A 342 9.78 13.09 -8.33
N ILE A 343 10.81 13.03 -7.49
CA ILE A 343 11.29 14.15 -6.68
C ILE A 343 12.71 14.60 -7.05
N CYS A 344 13.44 13.84 -7.86
CA CYS A 344 14.77 14.24 -8.33
C CYS A 344 14.68 15.07 -9.59
N MET A 345 15.60 16.01 -9.78
CA MET A 345 15.78 16.73 -11.04
C MET A 345 16.90 16.10 -11.87
N ASP A 346 16.64 15.82 -13.15
CA ASP A 346 17.61 15.33 -14.14
C ASP A 346 17.32 15.99 -15.48
N GLY A 347 18.27 16.76 -16.02
CA GLY A 347 18.08 17.47 -17.29
C GLY A 347 16.92 18.48 -17.30
N GLY A 348 16.57 19.04 -16.13
CA GLY A 348 15.41 19.95 -15.99
C GLY A 348 14.06 19.24 -15.87
N GLU A 349 14.02 17.91 -15.90
CA GLU A 349 12.81 17.11 -15.76
C GLU A 349 12.81 16.32 -14.44
N ARG A 350 11.63 16.10 -13.86
CA ARG A 350 11.51 15.28 -12.66
C ARG A 350 11.67 13.79 -12.96
N GLN A 351 12.48 13.12 -12.15
CA GLN A 351 12.73 11.69 -12.20
C GLN A 351 12.35 11.00 -10.92
N ASN A 352 12.00 9.72 -11.05
CA ASN A 352 11.82 8.84 -9.92
C ASN A 352 13.13 8.70 -9.14
N TYR A 353 13.14 9.02 -7.85
CA TYR A 353 14.31 8.89 -6.98
C TYR A 353 14.89 7.46 -7.01
N LEU A 354 14.02 6.45 -7.06
CA LEU A 354 14.42 5.04 -7.10
C LEU A 354 14.78 4.54 -8.50
N CYS A 355 14.86 5.41 -9.52
CA CYS A 355 15.10 5.03 -10.91
C CYS A 355 16.33 4.13 -11.06
N LYS A 356 17.45 4.47 -10.41
CA LYS A 356 18.67 3.65 -10.47
C LYS A 356 18.45 2.23 -9.92
N GLY A 357 17.79 2.11 -8.76
CA GLY A 357 17.48 0.81 -8.17
C GLY A 357 16.55 -0.03 -9.03
N TYR A 358 15.55 0.59 -9.67
CA TYR A 358 14.70 -0.11 -10.63
C TYR A 358 15.47 -0.57 -11.87
N LEU A 359 16.36 0.26 -12.42
CA LEU A 359 17.17 -0.12 -13.58
C LEU A 359 18.07 -1.31 -13.27
N GLU A 360 18.77 -1.27 -12.13
CA GLU A 360 19.61 -2.37 -11.64
C GLU A 360 18.78 -3.66 -11.47
N PHE A 361 17.65 -3.56 -10.79
CA PHE A 361 16.77 -4.70 -10.57
C PHE A 361 16.19 -5.28 -11.87
N PHE A 362 15.67 -4.44 -12.77
CA PHE A 362 15.13 -4.90 -14.05
C PHE A 362 16.20 -5.53 -14.93
N GLN A 363 17.41 -4.96 -14.97
CA GLN A 363 18.53 -5.58 -15.66
C GLN A 363 18.87 -6.96 -15.08
N HIS A 364 18.84 -7.10 -13.76
CA HIS A 364 19.12 -8.35 -13.06
C HIS A 364 18.09 -9.45 -13.36
N VAL A 365 16.79 -9.12 -13.38
CA VAL A 365 15.73 -10.12 -13.58
C VAL A 365 15.46 -10.46 -15.04
N THR A 366 15.78 -9.56 -15.99
CA THR A 366 15.47 -9.73 -17.42
C THR A 366 15.89 -11.11 -17.99
N PRO A 367 17.09 -11.66 -17.70
CA PRO A 367 17.48 -12.98 -18.21
C PRO A 367 16.57 -14.14 -17.79
N TYR A 368 15.79 -13.98 -16.72
CA TYR A 368 14.88 -15.00 -16.18
C TYR A 368 13.42 -14.78 -16.59
N MET A 369 13.11 -13.61 -17.16
CA MET A 369 11.76 -13.21 -17.55
C MET A 369 11.50 -13.32 -19.06
N ASN A 370 12.56 -13.47 -19.86
CA ASN A 370 12.52 -13.55 -21.32
C ASN A 370 12.24 -14.96 -21.86
#